data_AF-A0A372FQ02-F1
#
_entry.id   AF-A0A372FQ02-F1
#
_cell.length_a   1.000
_cell.length_b   1.000
_cell.length_c   1.000
_cell.angle_alpha   90.00
_cell.angle_beta   90.00
_cell.angle_gamma   90.00
#
_symmetry.space_group_name_H-M   'P 1'
#
loop_
_entity.id
_entity.type
_entity.pdbx_description
1 polymer ?
#
loop_
_entity_poly.entity_id
_entity_poly.type
_entity_poly.pdbx_seq_one_letter_code
_entity_poly.pdbx_strand_id
1 'polypeptide(L)' 'NAAEQTIRMPKLRIKVSGSMRTMTGAEHFAAIRSYTATAIRQGNNMLDALIQAVTGNPWIPATT' A
#
# COMPACT_ATOMS: atom_id res chain seq x y z
N ASN A 1 -6.70 9.22 -13.19
CA ASN A 1 -7.73 9.02 -12.15
C ASN A 1 -7.11 8.28 -10.96
N ALA A 2 -7.30 8.76 -9.73
CA ALA A 2 -6.69 8.20 -8.52
C ALA A 2 -7.16 6.77 -8.20
N ALA A 3 -8.46 6.47 -8.40
CA ALA A 3 -9.01 5.13 -8.18
C ALA A 3 -8.39 4.10 -9.14
N GLU A 4 -8.21 4.50 -10.40
CA GLU A 4 -7.61 3.66 -11.42
C GLU A 4 -6.13 3.34 -11.12
N GLN A 5 -5.36 4.33 -10.65
CA GLN A 5 -3.96 4.12 -10.26
C GLN A 5 -3.83 3.11 -9.13
N THR A 6 -4.70 3.15 -8.13
CA THR A 6 -4.71 2.18 -7.03
C THR A 6 -5.01 0.76 -7.53
N ILE A 7 -5.93 0.60 -8.48
CA ILE A 7 -6.29 -0.71 -9.07
C ILE A 7 -5.20 -1.24 -10.02
N ARG A 8 -4.35 -0.39 -10.61
CA ARG A 8 -3.27 -0.83 -11.50
C ARG A 8 -2.23 -1.68 -10.79
N MET A 9 -1.91 -1.41 -9.52
CA MET A 9 -0.87 -2.16 -8.79
C MET A 9 -1.18 -3.64 -8.56
N PRO A 10 -2.38 -4.06 -8.11
CA PRO A 10 -2.72 -5.48 -8.01
C PRO A 10 -2.70 -6.17 -9.38
N LYS A 11 -3.15 -5.49 -10.46
CA LYS A 11 -3.06 -6.03 -11.83
C LYS A 11 -1.61 -6.20 -12.28
N LEU A 12 -0.73 -5.23 -11.99
CA LEU A 12 0.69 -5.32 -12.31
C LEU A 12 1.37 -6.47 -11.58
N ARG A 13 1.06 -6.68 -10.29
CA ARG A 13 1.54 -7.84 -9.54
C ARG A 13 1.11 -9.15 -10.21
N ILE A 14 -0.16 -9.29 -10.59
CA ILE A 14 -0.65 -10.50 -11.27
C ILE A 14 0.04 -10.67 -12.64
N LYS A 15 0.21 -9.60 -13.41
CA LYS A 15 0.92 -9.62 -14.71
C LYS A 15 2.35 -10.15 -14.58
N VAL A 16 3.06 -9.76 -13.53
CA VAL A 16 4.48 -10.13 -13.32
C VAL A 16 4.62 -11.48 -12.59
N SER A 17 3.74 -11.77 -11.63
CA SER A 17 3.86 -12.94 -10.74
C SER A 17 2.88 -14.07 -11.05
N GLY A 18 2.02 -13.92 -12.05
CA GLY A 18 1.01 -14.89 -12.47
C GLY A 18 -0.29 -14.82 -11.66
N SER A 19 -0.24 -14.99 -10.33
CA SER A 19 -1.43 -15.01 -9.49
C SER A 19 -1.18 -14.66 -8.02
N MET A 20 -2.26 -14.40 -7.27
CA MET A 20 -2.23 -14.39 -5.80
C MET A 20 -2.40 -15.84 -5.33
N ARG A 21 -1.38 -16.42 -4.66
CA ARG A 21 -1.41 -17.84 -4.26
C ARG A 21 -2.29 -18.13 -3.03
N THR A 22 -2.51 -17.13 -2.18
CA THR A 22 -3.30 -17.24 -0.95
C THR A 22 -4.08 -15.95 -0.71
N MET A 23 -5.23 -16.05 -0.02
CA MET A 23 -6.03 -14.89 0.39
C MET A 23 -5.23 -13.99 1.34
N THR A 24 -4.58 -14.58 2.35
CA THR A 24 -3.73 -13.84 3.31
C THR A 24 -2.63 -13.04 2.60
N GLY A 25 -1.98 -13.61 1.58
CA GLY A 25 -0.99 -12.88 0.80
C GLY A 25 -1.58 -11.74 -0.03
N ALA A 26 -2.83 -11.88 -0.47
CA ALA A 26 -3.58 -10.82 -1.15
C ALA A 26 -3.94 -9.67 -0.21
N GLU A 27 -4.40 -10.00 1.00
CA GLU A 27 -4.73 -9.05 2.06
C GLU A 27 -3.49 -8.27 2.50
N HIS A 28 -2.37 -8.95 2.76
CA HIS A 28 -1.10 -8.29 3.09
C HIS A 28 -0.65 -7.33 1.99
N PHE A 29 -0.78 -7.75 0.72
CA PHE A 29 -0.46 -6.87 -0.40
C PHE A 29 -1.37 -5.64 -0.43
N ALA A 30 -2.68 -5.82 -0.26
CA ALA A 30 -3.64 -4.73 -0.23
C ALA A 30 -3.39 -3.76 0.94
N ALA A 31 -3.07 -4.27 2.13
CA ALA A 31 -2.76 -3.48 3.32
C ALA A 31 -1.54 -2.57 3.09
N ILE A 32 -0.41 -3.14 2.65
CA ILE A 32 0.82 -2.37 2.39
C ILE A 32 0.57 -1.31 1.31
N ARG A 33 -0.14 -1.66 0.24
CA ARG A 33 -0.40 -0.74 -0.87
C ARG A 33 -1.36 0.38 -0.52
N SER A 34 -2.42 0.09 0.23
CA SER A 34 -3.38 1.11 0.67
C SER A 34 -2.74 2.07 1.67
N TYR A 35 -1.95 1.58 2.62
CA TYR A 35 -1.18 2.40 3.56
C TYR A 35 -0.21 3.34 2.84
N THR A 36 0.67 2.79 2.00
CA THR A 36 1.66 3.61 1.25
C THR A 36 1.00 4.61 0.31
N ALA A 37 -0.07 4.23 -0.40
CA ALA A 37 -0.82 5.16 -1.24
C ALA A 37 -1.45 6.31 -0.44
N THR A 38 -1.90 6.04 0.79
CA THR A 38 -2.49 7.05 1.66
C THR A 38 -1.43 8.00 2.20
N ALA A 39 -0.30 7.46 2.68
CA ALA A 39 0.83 8.25 3.15
C ALA A 39 1.35 9.22 2.07
N ILE A 40 1.54 8.74 0.84
CA ILE A 40 1.98 9.56 -0.30
C ILE A 40 0.96 10.66 -0.63
N ARG A 41 -0.35 10.36 -0.60
CA ARG A 41 -1.40 11.36 -0.85
C ARG A 41 -1.40 12.49 0.18
N GLN A 42 -0.97 12.21 1.40
CA GLN A 42 -0.81 13.19 2.48
C GLN A 42 0.60 13.81 2.53
N GLY A 43 1.40 13.65 1.47
CA GLY A 43 2.71 14.29 1.34
C GLY A 43 3.85 13.57 2.07
N ASN A 44 3.63 12.37 2.61
CA ASN A 44 4.68 11.60 3.27
C ASN A 44 5.53 10.82 2.26
N ASN A 45 6.83 10.73 2.52
CA ASN A 45 7.72 9.85 1.77
C ASN A 45 7.33 8.37 2.02
N MET A 46 7.29 7.57 0.96
CA MET A 46 6.90 6.17 1.03
C MET A 46 7.85 5.33 1.90
N LEU A 47 9.16 5.52 1.75
CA LEU A 47 10.16 4.74 2.48
C LEU A 47 10.11 5.08 3.97
N ASP A 48 10.01 6.35 4.32
CA ASP A 48 9.90 6.80 5.71
C ASP A 48 8.64 6.25 6.37
N ALA A 49 7.50 6.30 5.66
CA ALA A 49 6.25 5.73 6.15
C ALA A 49 6.34 4.21 6.38
N LEU A 50 7.09 3.49 5.54
CA LEU A 50 7.34 2.06 5.71
C LEU A 50 8.27 1.79 6.90
N ILE A 51 9.36 2.55 7.04
CA ILE A 51 10.29 2.46 8.19
C ILE A 51 9.51 2.65 9.49
N GLN A 52 8.72 3.72 9.57
CA GLN A 52 7.85 4.02 10.72
C GLN A 52 6.88 2.87 11.05
N ALA A 53 6.25 2.29 10.02
CA ALA A 53 5.34 1.17 10.22
C ALA A 53 6.04 -0.08 10.77
N VAL A 54 7.23 -0.42 10.25
CA VAL A 54 7.96 -1.62 10.70
C VAL A 54 8.67 -1.43 12.04
N THR A 55 8.98 -0.19 12.44
CA THR A 55 9.53 0.14 13.77
C THR A 55 8.46 0.30 14.84
N GLY A 56 7.18 0.09 14.51
CA GLY A 56 6.08 0.12 15.46
C GLY A 56 5.50 1.51 15.75
N ASN A 57 5.89 2.53 14.98
CA ASN A 57 5.36 3.88 15.07
C ASN A 57 4.80 4.34 13.71
N PRO A 58 3.76 3.67 13.17
CA PRO A 58 3.23 4.00 11.85
C PRO A 58 2.68 5.43 11.81
N TRP A 59 2.84 6.09 10.66
CA TRP A 59 2.16 7.36 10.41
C TRP A 59 0.65 7.13 10.34
N ILE A 60 -0.12 7.95 11.05
CA ILE A 60 -1.58 7.90 11.06
C ILE A 60 -2.08 9.31 10.65
N PRO A 61 -3.01 9.41 9.67
CA PRO A 61 -3.56 10.70 9.30
C PRO A 61 -4.32 11.33 10.46
N ALA A 62 -4.13 12.64 10.67
CA ALA A 62 -4.95 13.40 11.60
C ALA A 62 -6.41 13.38 11.13
N THR A 63 -7.34 13.14 12.05
CA THR A 63 -8.77 13.30 11.79
C THR A 63 -9.10 14.78 11.98
N THR A 64 -9.38 15.49 10.89
CA THR A 64 -9.94 16.85 10.93
C THR A 64 -11.45 16.78 10.99
#